data_AF-A0A2G5EJP9-F1
#
_entry.id   AF-A0A2G5EJP9-F1
#
_cell.length_a   1.000
_cell.length_b   1.000
_cell.length_c   1.000
_cell.angle_alpha   90.00
_cell.angle_beta   90.00
_cell.angle_gamma   90.00
#
_symmetry.space_group_name_H-M   'P 1'
#
loop_
_entity.id
_entity.type
_entity.pdbx_description
1 polymer ?
#
loop_
_entity_poly.entity_id
_entity_poly.type
_entity_poly.pdbx_seq_one_letter_code
_entity_poly.pdbx_strand_id
1 'polypeptide(L)'
;MYQTISHEITATSAYKKHQLTLSAMLNFIDGIWSTCCDGRIIIFTTNHKHKIDPALLRPGRMDMHLNLSYCTPSGFKILASNYLKVEHHPLFDSIENLISNVEVTPAEVAEKLTKNDTTDVVVEELLDFLEKKKIQRDEAKAVKKNEGNETKDDKEKEEKSNKEDSNNKDDE
;
A
#
# COMPACT_ATOMS: atom_id res chain seq x y z
N MET A 1 30.94 -64.23 -6.81
CA MET A 1 29.88 -63.26 -6.44
C MET A 1 30.53 -62.17 -5.61
N TYR A 2 30.58 -60.89 -5.93
CA TYR A 2 30.23 -60.06 -7.10
C TYR A 2 31.17 -58.84 -7.02
N GLN A 3 31.57 -58.29 -8.17
CA GLN A 3 32.40 -57.08 -8.27
C GLN A 3 31.51 -55.83 -8.13
N THR A 4 31.92 -54.88 -7.30
CA THR A 4 31.33 -53.54 -7.16
C THR A 4 31.56 -52.73 -8.43
N ILE A 5 30.49 -52.19 -9.02
CA ILE A 5 30.55 -51.15 -10.05
C ILE A 5 29.89 -49.89 -9.49
N SER A 6 30.72 -48.90 -9.19
CA SER A 6 30.33 -47.53 -8.89
C SER A 6 29.93 -46.81 -10.17
N HIS A 7 28.63 -46.57 -10.36
CA HIS A 7 28.14 -45.55 -11.28
C HIS A 7 27.61 -44.37 -10.47
N GLU A 8 28.37 -43.28 -10.51
CA GLU A 8 27.94 -41.92 -10.19
C GLU A 8 26.66 -41.59 -10.98
N ILE A 9 25.54 -41.45 -10.27
CA ILE A 9 24.35 -40.78 -10.82
C ILE A 9 24.35 -39.37 -10.25
N THR A 10 25.16 -38.51 -10.87
CA THR A 10 25.07 -37.06 -10.71
C THR A 10 23.95 -36.56 -11.61
N ALA A 11 22.70 -36.78 -11.20
CA ALA A 11 21.54 -36.13 -11.78
C ALA A 11 21.11 -35.01 -10.84
N THR A 12 21.92 -33.96 -10.76
CA THR A 12 21.47 -32.66 -10.26
C THR A 12 20.45 -32.13 -11.26
N SER A 13 19.19 -32.53 -11.09
CA SER A 13 18.06 -31.91 -11.79
C SER A 13 18.04 -30.45 -11.35
N ALA A 14 18.67 -29.60 -12.16
CA ALA A 14 18.58 -28.17 -12.02
C ALA A 14 17.11 -27.79 -12.19
N TYR A 15 16.40 -27.64 -11.07
CA TYR A 15 15.16 -26.89 -11.02
C TYR A 15 15.48 -25.48 -11.54
N LYS A 16 15.37 -25.27 -12.86
CA LYS A 16 15.39 -23.95 -13.48
C LYS A 16 14.23 -23.21 -12.84
N LYS A 17 14.54 -22.33 -11.89
CA LYS A 17 13.61 -21.38 -11.32
C LYS A 17 13.11 -20.55 -12.50
N HIS A 18 11.94 -20.90 -13.03
CA HIS A 18 11.28 -20.10 -14.06
C HIS A 18 10.96 -18.76 -13.41
N GLN A 19 11.88 -17.81 -13.57
CA GLN A 19 11.63 -16.42 -13.25
C GLN A 19 10.58 -15.96 -14.24
N LEU A 20 9.33 -15.94 -13.79
CA LEU A 20 8.28 -15.23 -14.50
C LEU A 20 8.73 -13.77 -14.57
N THR A 21 9.09 -13.32 -15.76
CA THR A 21 9.41 -11.92 -15.97
C THR A 21 8.11 -11.13 -15.90
N LEU A 22 8.17 -9.92 -15.34
CA LEU A 22 7.03 -9.00 -15.37
C LEU A 22 6.51 -8.86 -16.80
N SER A 23 7.40 -8.74 -17.79
CA SER A 23 7.06 -8.69 -19.21
C SER A 23 6.25 -9.91 -19.71
N ALA A 24 6.56 -11.13 -19.26
CA ALA A 24 5.81 -12.32 -19.66
C ALA A 24 4.38 -12.30 -19.08
N MET A 25 4.23 -11.86 -17.83
CA MET A 25 2.92 -11.70 -17.20
C MET A 25 2.10 -10.58 -17.87
N LEU A 26 2.73 -9.48 -18.26
CA LEU A 26 2.07 -8.37 -18.94
C LEU A 26 1.60 -8.75 -20.34
N ASN A 27 2.42 -9.46 -21.12
CA ASN A 27 2.04 -9.96 -22.43
C ASN A 27 0.86 -10.96 -22.33
N PHE A 28 0.83 -11.77 -21.28
CA PHE A 28 -0.30 -12.67 -21.02
C PHE A 28 -1.59 -11.89 -20.72
N ILE A 29 -1.52 -10.86 -19.88
CA ILE A 29 -2.65 -9.98 -19.57
C ILE A 29 -3.15 -9.26 -20.83
N ASP A 30 -2.25 -8.74 -21.66
CA ASP A 30 -2.59 -8.09 -22.94
C ASP A 30 -3.30 -9.06 -23.90
N GLY A 31 -2.90 -10.34 -23.89
CA GLY A 31 -3.57 -11.40 -24.62
C GLY A 31 -5.01 -11.63 -24.13
N ILE A 32 -5.23 -11.65 -22.81
CA ILE A 32 -6.57 -11.78 -22.21
C ILE A 32 -7.43 -10.55 -22.53
N TRP A 33 -6.83 -9.36 -22.54
CA TRP A 33 -7.53 -8.12 -22.88
C TRP A 33 -8.03 -8.12 -24.32
N SER A 34 -7.26 -8.72 -25.23
CA SER A 34 -7.54 -8.73 -26.67
C SER A 34 -8.55 -9.81 -27.09
N THR A 35 -8.89 -10.75 -26.20
CA THR A 35 -9.92 -11.74 -26.52
C THR A 35 -11.29 -11.06 -26.56
N CYS A 36 -11.85 -10.98 -27.76
CA CYS A 36 -13.17 -10.43 -28.09
C CYS A 36 -14.29 -11.33 -27.53
N CYS A 37 -14.37 -11.42 -26.19
CA CYS A 37 -15.54 -11.94 -25.49
C CYS A 37 -16.16 -10.77 -24.75
N ASP A 38 -17.31 -10.31 -25.23
CA ASP A 38 -18.04 -9.22 -24.62
C ASP A 38 -18.40 -9.54 -23.16
N GLY A 39 -18.21 -8.55 -22.26
CA GLY A 39 -18.71 -8.59 -20.88
C GLY A 39 -17.76 -9.07 -19.77
N ARG A 40 -16.43 -8.90 -19.88
CA ARG A 40 -15.49 -9.26 -18.79
C ARG A 40 -15.05 -8.05 -17.96
N ILE A 41 -15.08 -8.19 -16.64
CA ILE A 41 -14.43 -7.28 -15.68
C ILE A 41 -13.16 -7.94 -15.15
N ILE A 42 -12.03 -7.25 -15.21
CA ILE A 42 -10.74 -7.74 -14.67
C ILE A 42 -10.34 -6.83 -13.51
N ILE A 43 -10.11 -7.41 -12.34
CA ILE A 43 -9.69 -6.69 -11.13
C ILE A 43 -8.23 -7.05 -10.82
N PHE A 44 -7.40 -6.03 -10.68
CA PHE A 44 -6.01 -6.16 -10.23
C PHE A 44 -5.85 -5.54 -8.85
N THR A 45 -5.06 -6.19 -7.99
CA THR A 45 -4.67 -5.66 -6.68
C THR A 45 -3.15 -5.52 -6.62
N THR A 46 -2.67 -4.40 -6.11
CA THR A 46 -1.24 -4.18 -5.89
C THR A 46 -1.01 -3.27 -4.69
N ASN A 47 0.03 -3.55 -3.91
CA ASN A 47 0.51 -2.64 -2.88
C ASN A 47 1.45 -1.56 -3.45
N HIS A 48 1.88 -1.71 -4.71
CA HIS A 48 2.93 -0.88 -5.32
C HIS A 48 2.53 -0.46 -6.74
N LYS A 49 1.57 0.46 -6.84
CA LYS A 49 1.13 1.03 -8.13
C LYS A 49 2.29 1.61 -8.95
N HIS A 50 3.28 2.23 -8.29
CA HIS A 50 4.44 2.84 -8.95
C HIS A 50 5.40 1.84 -9.62
N LYS A 51 5.29 0.53 -9.31
CA LYS A 51 6.10 -0.52 -9.95
C LYS A 51 5.42 -1.12 -11.19
N ILE A 52 4.18 -0.71 -11.47
CA ILE A 52 3.45 -1.15 -12.67
C ILE A 52 3.91 -0.31 -13.86
N ASP A 53 4.06 -0.96 -15.01
CA ASP A 53 4.37 -0.29 -16.26
C ASP A 53 3.30 0.79 -16.58
N PRO A 54 3.69 2.06 -16.78
CA PRO A 54 2.77 3.14 -17.11
C PRO A 54 1.90 2.87 -18.36
N ALA A 55 2.34 2.00 -19.28
CA ALA A 55 1.56 1.61 -20.45
C ALA A 55 0.29 0.84 -20.10
N LEU A 56 0.26 0.12 -18.98
CA LEU A 56 -0.90 -0.64 -18.51
C LEU A 56 -1.95 0.24 -17.81
N LEU A 57 -1.50 1.34 -17.20
CA LEU A 57 -2.35 2.30 -16.48
C LEU A 57 -3.11 3.26 -17.42
N ARG A 58 -3.05 3.01 -18.73
CA ARG A 58 -3.72 3.85 -19.74
C ARG A 58 -5.20 3.47 -19.86
N PRO A 59 -6.08 4.44 -20.18
CA PRO A 59 -7.47 4.18 -20.51
C PRO A 59 -7.62 3.11 -21.60
N GLY A 60 -8.59 2.21 -21.43
CA GLY A 60 -8.80 1.05 -22.30
C GLY A 60 -8.03 -0.20 -21.88
N ARG A 61 -7.05 -0.08 -20.97
CA ARG A 61 -6.50 -1.16 -20.14
C ARG A 61 -6.97 -0.93 -18.70
N MET A 62 -6.08 -0.67 -17.75
CA MET A 62 -6.48 -0.33 -16.37
C MET A 62 -7.03 1.10 -16.32
N ASP A 63 -8.32 1.25 -16.56
CA ASP A 63 -9.03 2.52 -16.64
C ASP A 63 -9.53 3.02 -15.28
N MET A 64 -9.95 2.11 -14.40
CA MET A 64 -10.43 2.42 -13.05
C MET A 64 -9.36 2.13 -11.98
N HIS A 65 -8.96 3.17 -11.25
CA HIS A 65 -7.97 3.08 -10.17
C HIS A 65 -8.59 3.41 -8.81
N LEU A 66 -8.72 2.42 -7.94
CA LEU A 66 -9.18 2.58 -6.56
C LEU A 66 -8.00 2.49 -5.59
N ASN A 67 -7.81 3.50 -4.75
CA ASN A 67 -6.83 3.49 -3.68
C ASN A 67 -7.50 3.06 -2.36
N LEU A 68 -7.08 1.92 -1.80
CA LEU A 68 -7.55 1.43 -0.52
C LEU A 68 -6.61 1.92 0.59
N SER A 69 -6.93 3.07 1.16
CA SER A 69 -6.13 3.73 2.20
C SER A 69 -6.37 3.19 3.61
N TYR A 70 -5.72 3.82 4.59
CA TYR A 70 -6.00 3.64 6.01
C TYR A 70 -7.46 3.94 6.37
N CYS A 71 -7.88 3.44 7.53
CA CYS A 71 -9.22 3.61 8.06
C CYS A 71 -9.49 5.09 8.32
N THR A 72 -10.65 5.57 7.87
CA THR A 72 -11.15 6.91 8.18
C THR A 72 -12.16 6.83 9.32
N PRO A 73 -12.47 7.95 10.00
CA PRO A 73 -13.56 8.01 10.98
C PRO A 73 -14.90 7.49 10.44
N SER A 74 -15.23 7.84 9.18
CA SER A 74 -16.42 7.32 8.49
C SER A 74 -16.34 5.81 8.22
N GLY A 75 -15.18 5.30 7.83
CA GLY A 75 -14.93 3.87 7.66
C GLY A 75 -15.13 3.11 8.97
N PHE A 76 -14.64 3.66 10.08
CA PHE A 76 -14.86 3.10 11.41
C PHE A 76 -16.34 3.00 11.77
N LYS A 77 -17.15 4.04 11.54
CA LYS A 77 -18.61 3.98 11.79
C LYS A 77 -19.28 2.86 11.02
N ILE A 78 -18.90 2.67 9.75
CA ILE A 78 -19.42 1.59 8.92
C ILE A 78 -19.03 0.23 9.52
N LEU A 79 -17.78 0.05 9.95
CA LEU A 79 -17.33 -1.18 10.59
C LEU A 79 -18.08 -1.41 11.92
N ALA A 80 -18.18 -0.40 12.78
CA ALA A 80 -18.90 -0.49 14.06
C ALA A 80 -20.38 -0.86 13.86
N SER A 81 -21.06 -0.22 12.91
CA SER A 81 -22.45 -0.57 12.56
C SER A 81 -22.56 -1.99 12.01
N ASN A 82 -21.63 -2.41 11.15
CA ASN A 82 -21.66 -3.75 10.55
C ASN A 82 -21.42 -4.87 11.57
N TYR A 83 -20.41 -4.71 12.44
CA TYR A 83 -19.98 -5.76 13.38
C TYR A 83 -20.72 -5.70 14.72
N LEU A 84 -20.85 -4.53 15.32
CA LEU A 84 -21.42 -4.36 16.67
C LEU A 84 -22.91 -4.00 16.67
N LYS A 85 -23.49 -3.68 15.49
CA LYS A 85 -24.90 -3.25 15.35
C LYS A 85 -25.26 -2.03 16.19
N VAL A 86 -24.28 -1.15 16.44
CA VAL A 86 -24.45 0.12 17.16
C VAL A 86 -24.09 1.30 16.25
N GLU A 87 -24.84 2.38 16.38
CA GLU A 87 -24.60 3.63 15.62
C GLU A 87 -23.88 4.68 16.47
N HIS A 88 -24.02 4.60 17.79
CA HIS A 88 -23.48 5.58 18.74
C HIS A 88 -22.91 4.89 19.97
N HIS A 89 -21.78 5.42 20.45
CA HIS A 89 -21.18 5.04 21.72
C HIS A 89 -20.43 6.26 22.28
N PRO A 90 -20.40 6.50 23.60
CA PRO A 90 -19.72 7.66 24.20
C PRO A 90 -18.24 7.78 23.82
N LEU A 91 -17.58 6.66 23.55
CA LEU A 91 -16.16 6.60 23.17
C LEU A 91 -15.89 6.75 21.66
N PHE A 92 -16.92 6.82 20.80
CA PHE A 92 -16.71 6.91 19.34
C PHE A 92 -16.01 8.19 18.94
N ASP A 93 -16.35 9.34 19.55
CA ASP A 93 -15.69 10.61 19.26
C ASP A 93 -14.19 10.55 19.57
N SER A 94 -13.82 9.91 20.69
CA SER A 94 -12.42 9.68 21.06
C SER A 94 -11.70 8.79 20.06
N ILE A 95 -12.34 7.70 19.61
CA ILE A 95 -11.79 6.78 18.63
C ILE A 95 -11.62 7.44 17.26
N GLU A 96 -12.61 8.21 16.80
CA GLU A 96 -12.56 8.95 15.54
C GLU A 96 -11.41 9.95 15.51
N ASN A 97 -11.22 10.68 16.62
CA ASN A 97 -10.09 11.58 16.79
C ASN A 97 -8.75 10.82 16.75
N LEU A 98 -8.65 9.65 17.39
CA LEU A 98 -7.44 8.84 17.35
C LEU A 98 -7.15 8.28 15.95
N ILE A 99 -8.16 7.75 15.25
CA ILE A 99 -8.03 7.23 13.88
C ILE A 99 -7.57 8.32 12.92
N SER A 100 -7.98 9.57 13.13
CA SER A 100 -7.52 10.70 12.31
C SER A 100 -6.03 11.04 12.50
N ASN A 101 -5.46 10.67 13.65
CA ASN A 101 -4.06 10.97 14.00
C ASN A 101 -3.12 9.77 13.86
N VAL A 102 -3.67 8.56 13.85
CA VAL A 102 -2.93 7.29 13.83
C VAL A 102 -3.29 6.50 12.58
N GLU A 103 -2.28 6.13 11.80
CA GLU A 103 -2.46 5.25 10.64
C GLU A 103 -2.80 3.83 11.09
N VAL A 104 -4.08 3.46 10.93
CA VAL A 104 -4.61 2.12 11.21
C VAL A 104 -5.34 1.59 9.98
N THR A 105 -5.16 0.32 9.66
CA THR A 105 -5.83 -0.29 8.52
C THR A 105 -7.27 -0.71 8.90
N PRO A 106 -8.22 -0.71 7.96
CA PRO A 106 -9.57 -1.22 8.22
C PRO A 106 -9.58 -2.66 8.75
N ALA A 107 -8.61 -3.48 8.33
CA ALA A 107 -8.46 -4.86 8.78
C ALA A 107 -8.07 -4.95 10.28
N GLU A 108 -7.11 -4.13 10.73
CA GLU A 108 -6.74 -4.06 12.15
C GLU A 108 -7.94 -3.64 13.03
N VAL A 109 -8.72 -2.67 12.56
CA VAL A 109 -9.94 -2.22 13.28
C VAL A 109 -10.96 -3.36 13.32
N ALA A 110 -11.28 -3.98 12.17
CA ALA A 110 -12.23 -5.08 12.10
C ALA A 110 -11.81 -6.28 12.98
N GLU A 111 -10.52 -6.58 13.05
CA GLU A 111 -9.99 -7.62 13.94
C GLU A 111 -10.34 -7.31 15.40
N LYS A 112 -10.11 -6.08 15.88
CA LYS A 112 -10.47 -5.68 17.25
C LYS A 112 -11.98 -5.73 17.48
N LEU A 113 -12.76 -5.30 16.50
CA LEU A 113 -14.22 -5.29 16.60
C LEU A 113 -14.84 -6.70 16.69
N THR A 114 -14.11 -7.74 16.27
CA THR A 114 -14.60 -9.13 16.23
C THR A 114 -14.11 -9.98 17.40
N LYS A 115 -13.27 -9.43 18.31
CA LYS A 115 -12.62 -10.23 19.36
C LYS A 115 -13.53 -10.64 20.52
N ASN A 116 -14.49 -9.79 20.88
CA ASN A 116 -15.37 -10.02 22.02
C ASN A 116 -16.83 -9.78 21.62
N ASP A 117 -17.75 -10.38 22.38
CA ASP A 117 -19.19 -10.28 22.12
C ASP A 117 -19.83 -9.03 22.76
N THR A 118 -19.12 -8.39 23.70
CA THR A 118 -19.62 -7.23 24.44
C THR A 118 -19.12 -5.92 23.85
N THR A 119 -20.05 -5.10 23.34
CA THR A 119 -19.76 -3.80 22.70
C THR A 119 -18.84 -2.92 23.55
N ASP A 120 -19.12 -2.76 24.84
CA ASP A 120 -18.34 -1.85 25.70
C ASP A 120 -16.87 -2.30 25.80
N VAL A 121 -16.64 -3.60 26.02
CA VAL A 121 -15.30 -4.18 26.11
C VAL A 121 -14.55 -4.05 24.79
N VAL A 122 -15.23 -4.29 23.66
CA VAL A 122 -14.63 -4.14 22.33
C VAL A 122 -14.19 -2.70 22.07
N VAL A 123 -15.04 -1.73 22.43
CA VAL A 123 -14.76 -0.31 22.18
C VAL A 123 -13.64 0.19 23.08
N GLU A 124 -13.60 -0.22 24.35
CA GLU A 124 -12.50 0.06 25.27
C GLU A 124 -11.18 -0.55 24.78
N GLU A 125 -11.18 -1.83 24.37
CA GLU A 125 -9.98 -2.49 23.83
C GLU A 125 -9.45 -1.84 22.54
N LEU A 126 -10.36 -1.36 21.68
CA LEU A 126 -9.98 -0.62 20.47
C LEU A 126 -9.35 0.73 20.83
N LEU A 127 -9.90 1.44 21.81
CA LEU A 127 -9.36 2.71 22.29
C LEU A 127 -7.95 2.51 22.86
N ASP A 128 -7.76 1.53 23.75
CA ASP A 128 -6.45 1.15 24.30
C ASP A 128 -5.42 0.81 23.20
N PHE A 129 -5.86 0.08 22.17
CA PHE A 129 -5.02 -0.27 21.04
C PHE A 129 -4.56 0.97 20.26
N LEU A 130 -5.47 1.92 20.00
CA LEU A 130 -5.16 3.15 19.28
C LEU A 130 -4.25 4.07 20.08
N GLU A 131 -4.44 4.18 21.40
CA GLU A 131 -3.57 4.96 22.27
C GLU A 131 -2.15 4.39 22.31
N LYS A 132 -2.00 3.07 22.47
CA LYS A 132 -0.69 2.41 22.41
C LYS A 132 0.02 2.66 21.08
N LYS A 133 -0.72 2.61 19.97
CA LYS A 133 -0.18 2.86 18.62
C LYS A 133 0.21 4.34 18.42
N LYS A 134 -0.51 5.27 19.03
CA LYS A 134 -0.16 6.70 19.07
C LYS A 134 1.18 6.93 19.78
N ILE A 135 1.35 6.36 20.97
CA ILE A 135 2.58 6.48 21.76
C ILE A 135 3.79 5.97 20.97
N GLN A 136 3.70 4.77 20.39
CA GLN A 136 4.78 4.20 19.57
C GLN A 136 5.16 5.07 18.37
N ARG A 137 4.16 5.69 17.71
CA ARG A 137 4.39 6.61 16.59
C ARG A 137 5.10 7.88 17.05
N ASP A 138 4.73 8.43 18.20
CA ASP A 138 5.32 9.65 18.75
C ASP A 138 6.76 9.40 19.25
N GLU A 139 7.02 8.26 19.88
CA GLU A 139 8.38 7.81 20.26
C GLU A 139 9.28 7.65 19.03
N ALA A 140 8.80 6.97 17.97
CA ALA A 140 9.56 6.79 16.74
C ALA A 140 9.87 8.12 16.03
N LYS A 141 8.98 9.12 16.15
CA LYS A 141 9.21 10.48 15.64
C LYS A 141 10.21 11.27 16.48
N ALA A 142 10.21 11.10 17.79
CA ALA A 142 11.16 11.76 18.68
C ALA A 142 12.60 11.28 18.42
N VAL A 143 12.81 9.97 18.21
CA VAL A 143 14.13 9.41 17.88
C VAL A 143 14.65 9.96 16.54
N LYS A 144 13.80 10.01 15.50
CA LYS A 144 14.17 10.56 14.19
C LYS A 144 14.48 12.06 14.21
N LYS A 145 13.99 12.80 15.22
CA LYS A 145 14.26 14.24 15.36
C LYS A 145 15.65 14.52 15.97
N ASN A 146 16.22 13.57 16.69
CA ASN A 146 17.57 13.69 17.27
C ASN A 146 18.69 13.33 16.28
N GLU A 147 18.42 12.53 15.25
CA GLU A 147 19.41 12.19 14.20
C GLU A 147 19.48 13.23 13.04
N GLY A 148 18.61 14.25 13.05
CA GLY A 148 18.49 15.23 11.96
C GLY A 148 19.23 16.56 12.14
N ASN A 149 20.18 16.67 13.06
CA ASN A 149 20.85 17.95 13.38
C ASN A 149 22.31 18.08 12.90
N GLU A 150 22.75 17.24 11.96
CA GLU A 150 24.02 17.43 11.22
C GLU A 150 23.80 17.18 9.71
N THR A 151 23.15 18.12 9.04
CA THR A 151 23.43 18.60 7.67
C THR A 151 22.32 19.57 7.24
N LYS A 152 22.34 20.76 7.84
CA LYS A 152 21.86 21.97 7.16
C LYS A 152 23.10 22.66 6.61
N ASP A 153 23.47 22.30 5.39
CA ASP A 153 24.04 23.24 4.43
C ASP A 153 23.81 22.66 3.02
N ASP A 154 23.41 23.55 2.12
CA ASP A 154 23.22 23.37 0.68
C ASP A 154 21.98 22.57 0.21
N LYS A 155 20.86 23.31 0.08
CA LYS A 155 20.08 23.40 -1.17
C LYS A 155 18.99 24.49 -1.09
N GLU A 156 19.42 25.74 -0.93
CA GLU A 156 18.71 26.88 -1.52
C GLU A 156 19.42 27.21 -2.84
N LYS A 157 18.84 26.77 -3.97
CA LYS A 157 18.94 27.34 -5.33
C LYS A 157 18.51 26.29 -6.35
N GLU A 158 17.22 26.24 -6.65
CA GLU A 158 16.73 25.88 -7.99
C GLU A 158 15.27 26.36 -8.18
N GLU A 159 15.05 27.65 -7.90
CA GLU A 159 13.96 28.42 -8.50
C GLU A 159 14.57 29.72 -9.04
N LYS A 160 15.08 29.66 -10.28
CA LYS A 160 15.22 30.78 -11.25
C LYS A 160 16.06 30.32 -12.45
N SER A 161 15.43 29.66 -13.40
CA SER A 161 15.86 29.66 -14.81
C SER A 161 14.70 29.20 -15.68
N ASN A 162 13.76 30.11 -15.92
CA ASN A 162 12.92 30.12 -17.13
C ASN A 162 12.19 31.46 -17.20
N LYS A 163 12.97 32.51 -17.43
CA LYS A 163 12.53 33.75 -18.07
C LYS A 163 13.80 34.50 -18.49
N GLU A 164 14.06 34.47 -19.79
CA GLU A 164 14.87 35.38 -20.61
C GLU A 164 15.55 34.56 -21.71
N ASP A 165 14.81 34.35 -22.80
CA ASP A 165 15.38 34.32 -24.16
C ASP A 165 14.23 34.44 -25.18
N SER A 166 13.73 35.66 -25.30
CA SER A 166 13.13 36.19 -26.52
C SER A 166 13.00 37.70 -26.35
N ASN A 167 14.10 38.41 -26.65
CA ASN A 167 14.10 39.77 -27.21
C ASN A 167 15.56 40.20 -27.42
N ASN A 168 16.06 39.97 -28.64
CA ASN A 168 16.58 41.03 -29.52
C ASN A 168 17.43 40.39 -30.63
N LYS A 169 16.85 40.35 -31.83
CA LYS A 169 17.58 40.57 -33.07
C LYS A 169 16.95 41.81 -33.69
N ASP A 170 17.59 42.94 -33.48
CA ASP A 170 17.41 44.12 -34.32
C ASP A 170 18.63 44.22 -35.26
N ASP A 171 18.32 44.55 -36.51
CA ASP A 171 19.11 45.28 -37.50
C ASP A 171 20.27 44.59 -38.26
N GLU A 172 19.97 44.16 -39.50
CA GLU A 172 20.40 44.88 -40.73
C GLU A 172 19.51 44.50 -41.94
#